data_AF-A0A1X6P218-F1
#
_entry.id   AF-A0A1X6P218-F1
#
_cell.length_a   1.000
_cell.length_b   1.000
_cell.length_c   1.000
_cell.angle_alpha   90.00
_cell.angle_beta   90.00
_cell.angle_gamma   90.00
#
_symmetry.space_group_name_H-M   'P 1'
#
loop_
_entity.id
_entity.type
_entity.pdbx_description
1 polymer ?
#
loop_
_entity_poly.entity_id
_entity_poly.type
_entity_poly.pdbx_seq_one_letter_code
_entity_poly.pdbx_strand_id
1 'polypeptide(L)'
;MVVPPRPWTGAARGGGYLLLRAPFIRLRPSRRLRDALGAADLRPVLGGLNALSAQGWRINAPVLATSSALWERGGGFAGLVSRDNVEVPA
;
A
#
# COMPACT_ATOMS: atom_id res chain seq x y z
N MET A 1 -0.47 3.70 7.75
CA MET A 1 0.10 4.52 8.83
C MET A 1 -0.78 4.39 10.05
N VAL A 2 -0.27 4.71 11.25
CA VAL A 2 -1.05 4.69 12.51
C VAL A 2 -1.90 5.95 12.73
N VAL A 3 -1.84 6.91 11.80
CA VAL A 3 -2.61 8.16 11.80
C VAL A 3 -3.22 8.38 10.41
N PRO A 4 -4.27 9.21 10.29
CA PRO A 4 -4.83 9.60 9.00
C PRO A 4 -3.76 10.17 8.06
N PRO A 5 -3.79 9.82 6.76
CA PRO A 5 -2.83 10.33 5.80
C PRO A 5 -2.97 11.81 5.49
N ARG A 6 -1.86 12.43 5.07
CA ARG A 6 -1.87 13.77 4.51
C ARG A 6 -2.71 13.77 3.23
N PRO A 7 -3.70 14.65 3.10
CA PRO A 7 -4.53 14.70 1.90
C PRO A 7 -3.70 15.08 0.67
N TRP A 8 -4.04 14.48 -0.45
CA TRP A 8 -3.55 14.86 -1.76
C TRP A 8 -4.25 16.15 -2.20
N THR A 9 -3.47 17.21 -2.40
CA THR A 9 -3.97 18.52 -2.86
C THR A 9 -3.47 18.88 -4.27
N GLY A 10 -2.73 17.99 -4.91
CA GLY A 10 -2.16 18.19 -6.24
C GLY A 10 -0.98 17.26 -6.51
N ALA A 11 -0.65 17.08 -7.80
CA ALA A 11 0.37 16.12 -8.21
C ALA A 11 1.80 16.47 -7.78
N ALA A 12 2.12 17.76 -7.62
CA ALA A 12 3.46 18.23 -7.29
C ALA A 12 3.76 18.30 -5.79
N ARG A 13 2.74 18.58 -4.95
CA ARG A 13 2.92 18.87 -3.51
C ARG A 13 3.13 17.61 -2.66
N GLY A 14 2.81 16.43 -3.19
CA GLY A 14 2.84 15.15 -2.47
C GLY A 14 1.64 14.99 -1.53
N GLY A 15 1.41 13.75 -1.09
CA GLY A 15 0.34 13.35 -0.18
C GLY A 15 0.62 11.96 0.39
N GLY A 16 -0.33 11.42 1.16
CA GLY A 16 -0.13 10.15 1.85
C GLY A 16 0.69 10.33 3.12
N TYR A 17 2.01 10.18 3.04
CA TYR A 17 2.89 10.28 4.21
C TYR A 17 3.02 11.71 4.75
N LEU A 18 3.25 11.84 6.06
CA LEU A 18 3.43 13.14 6.72
C LEU A 18 4.80 13.77 6.42
N LEU A 19 5.85 12.95 6.41
CA LEU A 19 7.24 13.40 6.26
C LEU A 19 7.87 12.99 4.92
N LEU A 20 7.61 11.74 4.48
CA LEU A 20 8.18 11.23 3.24
C LEU A 20 7.42 11.75 2.02
N ARG A 21 8.14 12.19 0.99
CA ARG A 21 7.53 12.63 -0.26
C ARG A 21 7.25 11.42 -1.16
N ALA A 22 5.97 11.05 -1.29
CA ALA A 22 5.54 10.04 -2.24
C ALA A 22 5.24 10.68 -3.61
N PRO A 23 5.64 10.05 -4.73
CA PRO A 23 5.23 10.50 -6.05
C PRO A 23 3.73 10.26 -6.25
N PHE A 24 3.06 11.19 -6.93
CA PHE A 24 1.62 11.07 -7.24
C PHE A 24 1.31 9.90 -8.17
N ILE A 25 2.23 9.58 -9.10
CA ILE A 25 2.12 8.46 -10.04
C ILE A 25 3.39 7.63 -9.99
N ARG A 26 3.24 6.29 -9.97
CA ARG A 26 4.35 5.33 -9.96
C ARG A 26 4.86 5.08 -11.39
N LEU A 27 5.40 6.12 -12.02
CA LEU A 27 6.07 6.06 -13.33
C LEU A 27 7.41 6.77 -13.27
N ARG A 28 8.31 6.46 -14.22
CA ARG A 28 9.54 7.23 -14.40
C ARG A 28 9.19 8.69 -14.71
N PRO A 29 9.76 9.68 -13.99
CA PRO A 29 9.47 11.08 -14.24
C PRO A 29 9.80 11.48 -15.68
N SER A 30 8.86 12.13 -16.35
CA SER A 30 9.07 12.68 -17.70
C SER A 30 8.49 14.08 -17.77
N ARG A 31 9.05 14.91 -18.67
CA ARG A 31 8.53 16.26 -18.92
C ARG A 31 7.07 16.20 -19.38
N ARG A 32 6.77 15.32 -20.35
CA ARG A 32 5.42 15.10 -20.88
C ARG A 32 4.40 14.77 -19.78
N LEU A 33 4.77 13.92 -18.83
CA LEU A 33 3.89 13.57 -17.70
C LEU A 33 3.63 14.78 -16.79
N ARG A 34 4.66 15.57 -16.49
CA ARG A 34 4.49 16.78 -15.66
C ARG A 34 3.60 17.81 -16.35
N ASP A 35 3.80 18.02 -17.65
CA ASP A 35 3.03 18.97 -18.44
C ASP A 35 1.55 18.54 -18.51
N ALA A 36 1.30 17.24 -18.76
CA ALA A 36 -0.06 16.69 -18.77
C ALA A 36 -0.76 16.82 -17.40
N LEU A 37 -0.05 16.53 -16.31
CA LEU A 37 -0.59 16.68 -14.94
C LEU A 37 -0.83 18.14 -14.56
N GLY A 38 -0.04 19.08 -15.08
CA GLY A 38 -0.23 20.51 -14.85
C GLY A 38 -1.44 21.07 -15.60
N ALA A 39 -1.80 20.48 -16.74
CA ALA A 39 -2.93 20.90 -17.56
C ALA A 39 -4.27 20.20 -17.22
N ALA A 40 -4.23 19.05 -16.54
CA ALA A 40 -5.41 18.25 -16.25
C ALA A 40 -6.19 18.74 -15.00
N ASP A 41 -7.52 18.59 -15.03
CA ASP A 41 -8.33 18.70 -13.82
C ASP A 41 -8.21 17.42 -12.97
N LEU A 42 -7.48 17.54 -11.86
CA LEU A 42 -7.23 16.42 -10.96
C LEU A 42 -8.26 16.30 -9.82
N ARG A 43 -9.24 17.21 -9.69
CA ARG A 43 -10.18 17.22 -8.55
C ARG A 43 -10.86 15.86 -8.31
N PRO A 44 -11.40 15.15 -9.32
CA PRO A 44 -12.05 13.86 -9.10
C PRO A 44 -11.07 12.79 -8.61
N VAL A 45 -9.87 12.76 -9.19
CA VAL A 45 -8.80 11.82 -8.83
C VAL A 45 -8.31 12.08 -7.41
N LEU A 46 -8.08 13.34 -7.04
CA LEU A 46 -7.66 13.74 -5.70
C LEU A 46 -8.74 13.40 -4.67
N GLY A 47 -10.01 13.65 -4.99
CA GLY A 47 -11.14 13.27 -4.15
C GLY A 47 -11.20 11.77 -3.90
N GLY A 48 -11.09 10.96 -4.96
CA GLY A 48 -11.04 9.50 -4.86
C GLY A 48 -9.86 8.98 -4.05
N LEU A 49 -8.65 9.50 -4.29
CA LEU A 49 -7.46 9.12 -3.53
C LEU A 49 -7.59 9.45 -2.04
N ASN A 50 -8.13 10.62 -1.71
CA ASN A 50 -8.37 11.02 -0.33
C ASN A 50 -9.43 10.13 0.34
N ALA A 51 -10.51 9.81 -0.35
CA ALA A 51 -11.55 8.91 0.16
C ALA A 51 -10.99 7.50 0.43
N LEU A 52 -10.25 6.92 -0.53
CA LEU A 52 -9.65 5.59 -0.40
C LEU A 52 -8.62 5.53 0.73
N SER A 53 -7.80 6.57 0.87
CA SER A 53 -6.72 6.61 1.87
C SER A 53 -7.19 6.96 3.28
N ALA A 54 -8.32 7.64 3.42
CA ALA A 54 -8.90 7.97 4.72
C ALA A 54 -9.51 6.75 5.44
N GLN A 55 -9.74 5.64 4.74
CA GLN A 55 -10.33 4.44 5.33
C GLN A 55 -9.40 3.84 6.41
N GLY A 56 -9.88 3.84 7.65
CA GLY A 56 -9.21 3.18 8.76
C GLY A 56 -9.34 1.66 8.66
N TRP A 57 -8.21 0.96 8.70
CA TRP A 57 -8.16 -0.50 8.74
C TRP A 57 -7.77 -0.96 10.14
N ARG A 58 -8.30 -2.12 10.55
CA ARG A 58 -7.91 -2.83 11.76
C ARG A 58 -7.56 -4.26 11.42
N ILE A 59 -6.67 -4.87 12.20
CA ILE A 59 -6.34 -6.29 12.07
C ILE A 59 -7.55 -7.12 12.50
N ASN A 60 -7.86 -8.17 11.74
CA ASN A 60 -8.84 -9.18 12.14
C ASN A 60 -8.19 -10.15 13.14
N ALA A 61 -8.48 -9.96 14.43
CA ALA A 61 -7.83 -10.72 15.50
C ALA A 61 -8.09 -12.24 15.43
N PRO A 62 -9.32 -12.74 15.18
CA PRO A 62 -9.56 -14.17 14.97
C PRO A 62 -8.74 -14.77 13.83
N VAL A 63 -8.71 -14.12 12.66
CA VAL A 63 -7.94 -14.61 11.51
C VAL A 63 -6.45 -14.59 11.80
N LEU A 64 -5.96 -13.55 12.48
CA LEU A 64 -4.57 -13.49 12.92
C LEU A 64 -4.25 -14.68 13.82
N ALA A 65 -5.05 -14.95 14.86
CA ALA A 65 -4.82 -16.06 15.78
C ALA A 65 -4.78 -17.43 15.07
N THR A 66 -5.71 -17.66 14.13
CA THR A 66 -5.70 -18.88 13.31
C THR A 66 -4.45 -18.98 12.44
N SER A 67 -4.09 -17.90 11.74
CA SER A 67 -2.91 -17.88 10.87
C SER A 67 -1.61 -18.12 11.65
N SER A 68 -1.48 -17.53 12.84
CA SER A 68 -0.34 -17.75 13.74
C SER A 68 -0.30 -19.20 14.23
N ALA A 69 -1.44 -19.77 14.63
CA ALA A 69 -1.48 -21.16 15.08
C ALA A 69 -1.09 -22.15 13.97
N LEU A 70 -1.49 -21.90 12.71
CA LEU A 70 -1.06 -22.70 11.56
C LEU A 70 0.45 -22.59 11.32
N TRP A 71 0.99 -21.38 11.44
CA TRP A 71 2.43 -21.15 11.33
C TRP A 71 3.24 -21.87 12.43
N GLU A 72 2.78 -21.84 13.68
CA GLU A 72 3.42 -22.56 14.79
C GLU A 72 3.33 -24.09 14.66
N ARG A 73 2.40 -24.61 13.85
CA ARG A 73 2.26 -26.05 13.58
C ARG A 73 3.09 -26.54 12.39
N GLY A 74 3.98 -25.71 11.83
CA GLY A 74 4.88 -26.09 10.73
C GLY A 74 4.49 -25.54 9.35
N GLY A 75 3.36 -24.84 9.23
CA GLY A 75 2.92 -24.26 7.95
C GLY A 75 2.57 -25.31 6.90
N GLY A 76 2.85 -25.02 5.62
CA GLY A 76 2.70 -25.95 4.50
C GLY A 76 1.26 -26.25 4.04
N PHE A 77 0.25 -25.58 4.61
CA PHE A 77 -1.16 -25.76 4.27
C PHE A 77 -1.89 -24.41 4.17
N ALA A 78 -3.06 -24.39 3.52
CA ALA A 78 -3.88 -23.19 3.31
C ALA A 78 -3.12 -22.02 2.62
N GLY A 79 -2.18 -22.36 1.73
CA GLY A 79 -1.35 -21.38 1.03
C GLY A 79 -0.16 -20.83 1.83
N LEU A 80 0.04 -21.29 3.07
CA LEU A 80 1.26 -21.02 3.83
C LEU A 80 2.40 -21.91 3.30
N VAL A 81 3.60 -21.35 3.23
CA VAL A 81 4.82 -22.12 2.98
C VAL A 81 5.13 -23.02 4.18
N SER A 82 5.92 -24.07 3.94
CA SER A 82 6.51 -24.84 5.04
C SER A 82 7.38 -23.92 5.89
N ARG A 83 7.30 -24.07 7.21
CA ARG A 83 8.20 -23.37 8.13
C ARG A 83 9.63 -23.93 8.07
N ASP A 84 9.73 -25.22 7.77
CA ASP A 84 11.01 -25.90 7.61
C ASP A 84 11.52 -25.79 6.18
N ASN A 85 12.84 -25.68 6.04
CA ASN A 85 13.51 -25.66 4.75
C ASN A 85 13.31 -27.00 4.03
N VAL A 86 13.06 -26.94 2.73
CA VAL A 86 13.06 -28.13 1.88
C VAL A 86 14.52 -28.45 1.52
N GLU A 87 14.89 -29.74 1.54
CA GLU A 87 16.20 -30.17 1.07
C GLU A 87 16.38 -29.81 -0.42
N VAL A 88 17.54 -29.22 -0.73
CA VAL A 88 17.90 -28.92 -2.11
C VAL A 88 18.40 -30.22 -2.76
N PRO A 89 17.91 -30.61 -3.96
CA PRO A 89 18.43 -31.76 -4.67
C PRO A 89 19.94 -31.63 -4.96
N ALA A 90 20.64 -32.76 -4.93
CA ALA A 90 22.07 -32.86 -5.27
C ALA A 90 22.34 -32.63 -6.77
#